data_AF-A0A7W1TTQ8-F1
#
_entry.id   AF-A0A7W1TTQ8-F1
#
_cell.length_a   1.000
_cell.length_b   1.000
_cell.length_c   1.000
_cell.angle_alpha   90.00
_cell.angle_beta   90.00
_cell.angle_gamma   90.00
#
_symmetry.space_group_name_H-M   'P 1'
#
loop_
_entity.id
_entity.type
_entity.pdbx_description
1 polymer ?
#
loop_
_entity_poly.entity_id
_entity_poly.type
_entity_poly.pdbx_seq_one_letter_code
_entity_poly.pdbx_strand_id
1 'polypeptide(L)'
;MSSRIFTKWITCPSPRPRATLRLFCLPFAGGGASTYRLWAGSLPASIEVCPIQPPGREDRYAEPAFTSIAALSRALADELGPYLDTPFAIFGHSMGALVAFETARALRRAGAP
;
A
#
# COMPACT_ATOMS: atom_id res chain seq x y z
N MET A 1 -3.52 6.97 -22.81
CA MET A 1 -3.52 6.98 -21.34
C MET A 1 -3.12 5.59 -20.88
N SER A 2 -1.84 5.37 -20.54
CA SER A 2 -1.37 4.07 -20.08
C SER A 2 -1.77 3.89 -18.62
N SER A 3 -2.48 2.82 -18.27
CA SER A 3 -2.73 2.47 -16.88
C SER A 3 -1.40 2.09 -16.23
N ARG A 4 -1.05 2.73 -15.12
CA ARG A 4 0.15 2.36 -14.37
C ARG A 4 0.02 0.90 -13.90
N ILE A 5 1.00 0.06 -14.23
CA ILE A 5 1.02 -1.34 -13.79
C ILE A 5 1.62 -1.37 -12.38
N PHE A 6 0.81 -1.72 -11.40
CA PHE A 6 1.25 -1.91 -10.02
C PHE A 6 1.88 -3.30 -9.81
N THR A 7 2.77 -3.44 -8.82
CA THR A 7 3.30 -4.75 -8.43
C THR A 7 2.24 -5.59 -7.72
N LYS A 8 2.52 -6.88 -7.46
CA LYS A 8 1.64 -7.77 -6.67
C LYS A 8 1.36 -7.26 -5.25
N TRP A 9 2.13 -6.27 -4.77
CA TRP A 9 1.93 -5.65 -3.47
C TRP A 9 0.85 -4.58 -3.45
N ILE A 10 0.56 -3.95 -4.60
CA ILE A 10 -0.33 -2.79 -4.65
C ILE A 10 -1.46 -3.13 -5.61
N THR A 11 -2.68 -3.12 -5.08
CA THR A 11 -3.88 -3.22 -5.91
C THR A 11 -4.39 -1.81 -6.23
N CYS A 12 -5.06 -1.66 -7.37
CA CYS A 12 -5.73 -0.42 -7.73
C CYS A 12 -7.13 -0.74 -8.26
N PRO A 13 -8.15 -0.82 -7.37
CA PRO A 13 -9.51 -1.21 -7.76
C PRO A 13 -10.16 -0.28 -8.79
N SER A 14 -9.75 1.00 -8.82
CA SER A 14 -10.22 1.99 -9.78
C SER A 14 -9.07 2.95 -10.12
N PRO A 15 -8.40 2.77 -11.26
CA PRO A 15 -7.33 3.67 -11.71
C PRO A 15 -7.82 5.12 -11.84
N ARG A 16 -7.05 6.08 -11.30
CA ARG A 16 -7.35 7.51 -11.32
C ARG A 16 -6.13 8.28 -11.83
N PRO A 17 -5.89 8.34 -13.16
CA PRO A 17 -4.68 8.94 -13.72
C PRO A 17 -4.55 10.46 -13.49
N ARG A 18 -5.60 11.11 -13.00
CA ARG A 18 -5.62 12.54 -12.62
C ARG A 18 -5.64 12.77 -11.10
N ALA A 19 -5.49 11.71 -10.30
CA ALA A 19 -5.39 11.86 -8.86
C ALA A 19 -4.14 12.68 -8.49
N THR A 20 -4.28 13.53 -7.49
CA THR A 20 -3.20 14.37 -6.95
C THR A 20 -2.63 13.80 -5.65
N LEU A 21 -3.20 12.71 -5.15
CA LEU A 21 -2.77 12.01 -3.94
C LEU A 21 -2.92 10.50 -4.12
N ARG A 22 -1.92 9.72 -3.72
CA ARG A 22 -2.06 8.26 -3.53
C ARG A 22 -2.25 7.93 -2.05
N LEU A 23 -3.24 7.10 -1.76
CA LEU A 23 -3.49 6.60 -0.41
C LEU A 23 -3.14 5.11 -0.36
N PHE A 24 -2.02 4.77 0.25
CA PHE A 24 -1.62 3.38 0.48
C PHE A 24 -2.31 2.84 1.73
N CYS A 25 -3.14 1.80 1.58
CA CYS A 25 -3.96 1.28 2.68
C CYS A 25 -3.47 -0.08 3.16
N LEU A 26 -2.99 -0.16 4.40
CA LEU A 26 -2.50 -1.38 5.03
C LEU A 26 -3.55 -2.05 5.91
N PRO A 27 -3.89 -3.34 5.66
CA PRO A 27 -4.90 -4.05 6.42
C PRO A 27 -4.43 -4.41 7.83
N PHE A 28 -5.38 -4.81 8.66
CA PHE A 28 -5.12 -5.42 9.96
C PHE A 28 -4.51 -6.83 9.82
N ALA A 29 -4.10 -7.43 10.94
CA ALA A 29 -3.54 -8.79 10.96
C ALA A 29 -4.54 -9.82 10.38
N GLY A 30 -4.11 -10.53 9.34
CA GLY A 30 -4.97 -11.51 8.65
C GLY A 30 -5.78 -10.94 7.47
N GLY A 31 -5.87 -9.62 7.34
CA GLY A 31 -6.51 -8.98 6.19
C GLY A 31 -5.61 -8.89 4.95
N GLY A 32 -6.22 -8.59 3.81
CA GLY A 32 -5.55 -8.28 2.55
C GLY A 32 -6.11 -7.03 1.89
N ALA A 33 -5.77 -6.79 0.63
CA ALA A 33 -6.13 -5.59 -0.10
C ALA A 33 -7.65 -5.40 -0.23
N SER A 34 -8.41 -6.50 -0.27
CA SER A 34 -9.86 -6.46 -0.45
C SER A 34 -10.60 -5.68 0.66
N THR A 35 -9.99 -5.54 1.85
CA THR A 35 -10.50 -4.72 2.96
C THR A 35 -10.84 -3.29 2.53
N TYR A 36 -10.10 -2.73 1.56
CA TYR A 36 -10.26 -1.34 1.12
C TYR A 36 -10.83 -1.20 -0.30
N ARG A 37 -11.32 -2.29 -0.91
CA ARG A 37 -11.79 -2.29 -2.32
C ARG A 37 -12.85 -1.23 -2.60
N LEU A 38 -13.79 -1.04 -1.67
CA LEU A 38 -14.92 -0.11 -1.85
C LEU A 38 -14.54 1.36 -1.64
N TRP A 39 -13.40 1.66 -1.00
CA TRP A 39 -13.01 3.04 -0.69
C TRP A 39 -12.76 3.87 -1.94
N ALA A 40 -12.35 3.24 -3.04
CA ALA A 40 -12.24 3.91 -4.33
C ALA A 40 -13.55 4.60 -4.74
N GLY A 41 -14.72 4.03 -4.41
CA GLY A 41 -16.02 4.66 -4.68
C GLY A 41 -16.45 5.71 -3.65
N SER A 42 -15.84 5.72 -2.46
CA SER A 42 -16.24 6.56 -1.34
C SER A 42 -15.36 7.79 -1.11
N LEU A 43 -14.19 7.86 -1.77
CA LEU A 43 -13.23 8.96 -1.63
C LEU A 43 -13.23 9.89 -2.86
N PRO A 44 -12.94 11.20 -2.69
CA PRO A 44 -12.85 12.17 -3.77
C PRO A 44 -11.97 11.69 -4.93
N ALA A 45 -12.34 12.04 -6.18
CA ALA A 45 -11.63 11.63 -7.40
C ALA A 45 -10.15 12.06 -7.45
N SER A 46 -9.75 13.02 -6.61
CA SER A 46 -8.36 13.45 -6.43
C SER A 46 -7.49 12.44 -5.66
N ILE A 47 -8.07 11.42 -5.05
CA ILE A 47 -7.37 10.37 -4.30
C ILE A 47 -7.40 9.06 -5.06
N GLU A 48 -6.23 8.50 -5.39
CA GLU A 48 -6.09 7.13 -5.91
C GLU A 48 -5.86 6.17 -4.74
N VAL A 49 -6.83 5.30 -4.49
CA VAL A 49 -6.76 4.31 -3.41
C VAL A 49 -5.92 3.13 -3.86
N CYS A 50 -4.86 2.84 -3.11
CA CYS A 50 -3.86 1.83 -3.41
C CYS A 50 -3.76 0.81 -2.25
N PRO A 51 -4.71 -0.13 -2.11
CA PRO A 51 -4.65 -1.12 -1.04
C PRO A 51 -3.46 -2.07 -1.18
N ILE A 52 -2.80 -2.34 -0.06
CA ILE A 52 -1.61 -3.20 0.00
C ILE A 52 -2.04 -4.66 0.18
N GLN A 53 -1.46 -5.55 -0.62
CA GLN A 53 -1.63 -7.01 -0.58
C GLN A 53 -0.35 -7.69 -0.06
N PRO A 54 -0.25 -7.99 1.24
CA PRO A 54 0.93 -8.65 1.80
C PRO A 54 1.05 -10.11 1.32
N PRO A 55 2.28 -10.66 1.26
CA PRO A 55 2.49 -12.10 1.07
C PRO A 55 1.75 -12.94 2.13
N GLY A 56 1.26 -14.11 1.73
CA GLY A 56 0.51 -15.02 2.60
C GLY A 56 -0.95 -14.60 2.83
N ARG A 57 -1.48 -13.68 2.03
CA ARG A 57 -2.88 -13.19 2.13
C ARG A 57 -3.57 -13.25 0.77
N GLU A 58 -4.88 -13.50 0.79
CA GLU A 58 -5.77 -13.56 -0.39
C GLU A 58 -5.14 -14.32 -1.56
N ASP A 59 -5.02 -13.68 -2.73
CA ASP A 59 -4.43 -14.26 -3.94
C ASP A 59 -2.92 -14.56 -3.82
N ARG A 60 -2.26 -14.09 -2.76
CA ARG A 60 -0.87 -14.41 -2.38
C ARG A 60 -0.75 -15.42 -1.23
N TYR A 61 -1.80 -16.20 -0.94
CA TYR A 61 -1.80 -17.15 0.20
C TYR A 61 -0.68 -18.20 0.17
N ALA A 62 -0.21 -18.58 -1.01
CA ALA A 62 0.86 -19.57 -1.19
C ALA A 62 2.26 -19.00 -0.93
N GLU A 63 2.40 -17.68 -0.84
CA GLU A 63 3.67 -17.03 -0.53
C GLU A 63 3.92 -17.03 0.99
N PRO A 64 5.16 -17.23 1.47
CA PRO A 64 5.47 -17.15 2.89
C PRO A 64 5.12 -15.78 3.48
N ALA A 65 4.36 -15.78 4.57
CA ALA A 65 4.07 -14.55 5.31
C ALA A 65 5.32 -14.05 6.05
N PHE A 66 5.51 -12.74 6.11
CA PHE A 66 6.53 -12.13 6.95
C PHE A 66 6.22 -12.39 8.43
N THR A 67 7.25 -12.76 9.20
CA THR A 67 7.18 -12.94 10.65
C THR A 67 7.79 -11.78 11.44
N SER A 68 8.22 -10.72 10.75
CA SER A 68 8.82 -9.52 11.33
C SER A 68 8.26 -8.26 10.68
N ILE A 69 7.74 -7.34 11.51
CA ILE A 69 7.24 -6.03 11.06
C ILE A 69 8.36 -5.21 10.42
N ALA A 70 9.57 -5.27 10.98
CA ALA A 70 10.70 -4.53 10.44
C ALA A 70 11.09 -5.01 9.03
N ALA A 71 11.07 -6.33 8.80
CA ALA A 71 11.34 -6.91 7.48
C ALA A 71 10.22 -6.57 6.49
N LEU A 72 8.96 -6.73 6.89
CA LEU A 72 7.79 -6.38 6.08
C LEU A 72 7.82 -4.89 5.67
N SER A 73 8.09 -3.99 6.62
CA SER A 73 8.06 -2.54 6.38
C SER A 73 9.20 -2.07 5.48
N ARG A 74 10.38 -2.70 5.55
CA ARG A 74 11.50 -2.42 4.63
C ARG A 74 11.16 -2.88 3.22
N ALA A 75 10.71 -4.13 3.07
CA ALA A 75 10.31 -4.65 1.77
C ALA A 75 9.19 -3.80 1.14
N LEU A 76 8.20 -3.39 1.94
CA LEU A 76 7.14 -2.51 1.47
C LEU A 76 7.69 -1.13 1.06
N ALA A 77 8.59 -0.52 1.84
CA ALA A 77 9.18 0.76 1.47
C ALA A 77 9.91 0.71 0.12
N ASP A 78 10.65 -0.37 -0.15
CA ASP A 78 11.31 -0.60 -1.44
C ASP A 78 10.29 -0.73 -2.59
N GLU A 79 9.21 -1.49 -2.35
CA GLU A 79 8.12 -1.66 -3.32
C GLU A 79 7.34 -0.36 -3.59
N LEU A 80 7.20 0.51 -2.58
CA LEU A 80 6.51 1.79 -2.74
C LEU A 80 7.33 2.82 -3.54
N GLY A 81 8.66 2.75 -3.49
CA GLY A 81 9.57 3.75 -4.07
C GLY A 81 9.20 4.24 -5.48
N PRO A 82 8.95 3.36 -6.47
CA PRO A 82 8.54 3.76 -7.82
C PRO A 82 7.20 4.50 -7.92
N TYR A 83 6.41 4.52 -6.84
CA TYR A 83 5.08 5.11 -6.75
C TYR A 83 5.03 6.31 -5.80
N LEU A 84 6.18 6.88 -5.42
CA LEU A 84 6.26 8.09 -4.60
C LEU A 84 6.51 9.36 -5.43
N ASP A 85 6.21 9.33 -6.74
CA ASP A 85 6.34 10.45 -7.68
C ASP A 85 5.20 11.49 -7.60
N THR A 86 4.30 11.34 -6.64
CA THR A 86 3.18 12.27 -6.37
C THR A 86 2.95 12.32 -4.85
N PRO A 87 2.29 13.36 -4.31
CA PRO A 87 1.93 13.37 -2.89
C PRO A 87 1.24 12.06 -2.49
N PHE A 88 1.62 11.52 -1.33
CA PHE A 88 1.06 10.28 -0.84
C PHE A 88 0.76 10.33 0.65
N ALA A 89 -0.11 9.43 1.08
CA ALA A 89 -0.37 9.14 2.47
C ALA A 89 -0.40 7.64 2.69
N ILE A 90 -0.05 7.21 3.90
CA ILE A 90 -0.14 5.81 4.32
C ILE A 90 -1.19 5.72 5.42
N PHE A 91 -2.24 4.94 5.16
CA PHE A 91 -3.25 4.59 6.15
C PHE A 91 -3.02 3.14 6.59
N GLY A 92 -3.21 2.87 7.88
CA GLY A 92 -3.16 1.51 8.40
C GLY A 92 -4.13 1.31 9.55
N HIS A 93 -4.78 0.14 9.60
CA HIS A 93 -5.68 -0.23 10.69
C HIS A 93 -5.06 -1.31 11.60
N SER A 94 -5.12 -1.13 12.93
CA SER A 94 -4.55 -2.06 13.91
C SER A 94 -3.07 -2.37 13.62
N MET A 95 -2.69 -3.63 13.41
CA MET A 95 -1.32 -4.00 12.99
C MET A 95 -0.87 -3.24 11.74
N GLY A 96 -1.79 -2.94 10.81
CA GLY A 96 -1.50 -2.12 9.63
C GLY A 96 -1.02 -0.72 9.97
N ALA A 97 -1.48 -0.13 11.09
CA ALA A 97 -1.01 1.19 11.55
C ALA A 97 0.46 1.15 11.98
N LEU A 98 0.87 0.07 12.66
CA LEU A 98 2.27 -0.13 13.07
C LEU A 98 3.17 -0.37 11.84
N VAL A 99 2.72 -1.16 10.87
CA VAL A 99 3.44 -1.35 9.60
C VAL A 99 3.51 -0.05 8.81
N ALA A 100 2.43 0.74 8.76
CA ALA A 100 2.42 2.06 8.13
C ALA A 100 3.49 2.99 8.73
N PHE A 101 3.54 3.07 10.06
CA PHE A 101 4.52 3.87 10.78
C PHE A 101 5.96 3.44 10.51
N GLU A 102 6.25 2.13 10.60
CA GLU A 102 7.59 1.62 10.33
C GLU A 102 8.00 1.73 8.86
N THR A 103 7.05 1.67 7.93
CA THR A 103 7.27 1.91 6.50
C THR A 103 7.65 3.37 6.27
N ALA A 104 6.92 4.32 6.85
CA ALA A 104 7.27 5.75 6.79
C ALA A 104 8.67 6.02 7.37
N ARG A 105 9.03 5.37 8.49
CA ARG A 105 10.39 5.46 9.04
C ARG A 105 11.45 4.86 8.13
N ALA A 106 11.14 3.77 7.44
CA ALA A 106 12.04 3.13 6.48
C ALA A 106 12.30 4.04 5.27
N LEU A 107 11.24 4.62 4.69
CA LEU A 107 11.33 5.61 3.62
C LEU A 107 12.20 6.81 4.02
N ARG A 108 11.94 7.39 5.19
CA ARG A 108 12.73 8.52 5.71
C ARG A 108 14.21 8.18 5.88
N ARG A 109 14.54 6.97 6.37
CA ARG A 109 15.94 6.52 6.51
C ARG A 109 16.63 6.32 5.16
N ALA A 110 15.88 5.96 4.12
CA ALA A 110 16.38 5.80 2.77
C ALA A 110 16.52 7.14 2.00
N GLY A 111 16.13 8.26 2.60
CA GLY A 111 16.10 9.56 1.93
C GLY A 111 14.99 9.67 0.88
N ALA A 112 14.00 8.78 0.91
CA ALA A 112 12.78 8.91 0.14
C ALA A 112 11.91 10.06 0.71
N PRO A 113 10.96 10.60 -0.09
CA PRO A 113 10.12 11.73 0.31
C PRO A 113 9.39 11.53 1.65
#